data_AF-A0A960YTY4-F1
#
_entry.id   AF-A0A960YTY4-F1
#
_cell.length_a   1.000
_cell.length_b   1.000
_cell.length_c   1.000
_cell.angle_alpha   90.00
_cell.angle_beta   90.00
_cell.angle_gamma   90.00
#
_symmetry.space_group_name_H-M   'P 1'
#
loop_
_entity.id
_entity.type
_entity.pdbx_description
1 polymer ?
#
loop_
_entity_poly.entity_id
_entity_poly.type
_entity_poly.pdbx_seq_one_letter_code
_entity_poly.pdbx_strand_id
1 'polypeptide(L)'
;TVFFKFNFRNSKTPAASASTPGLDNHIPIRRALKENTVKHVLVVMVSLVVYGSLEAALVRARIGNIGDFLTIISIFLVTACFANFASSYEITDLSENWMRILSQAASFFFLLVISLLLLTMIIGIRIAYSRLYDISLIFSVLLYLGIVLYDYWDFLRCFARRDRQGSFESKKQ
;
A
#
# COMPACT_ATOMS: atom_id res chain seq x y z
N THR A 1 -10.94 -10.69 -31.11
CA THR A 1 -10.10 -10.16 -30.01
C THR A 1 -8.79 -10.91 -30.02
N VAL A 2 -7.70 -10.20 -30.35
CA VAL A 2 -6.40 -10.77 -30.72
C VAL A 2 -5.64 -11.21 -29.46
N PHE A 3 -5.26 -12.49 -29.41
CA PHE A 3 -4.44 -13.10 -28.37
C PHE A 3 -2.96 -12.74 -28.60
N PHE A 4 -2.40 -11.86 -27.76
CA PHE A 4 -0.95 -11.62 -27.73
C PHE A 4 -0.28 -12.69 -26.85
N LYS A 5 0.34 -13.68 -27.49
CA LYS A 5 1.18 -14.71 -26.84
C LYS A 5 2.64 -14.25 -26.93
N PHE A 6 3.11 -13.50 -25.94
CA PHE A 6 4.53 -13.13 -25.84
C PHE A 6 5.34 -14.34 -25.39
N ASN A 7 6.14 -14.87 -26.30
CA ASN A 7 7.00 -16.03 -26.08
C ASN A 7 8.45 -15.53 -25.99
N PHE A 8 8.91 -15.18 -24.78
CA PHE A 8 10.29 -14.76 -24.57
C PHE A 8 11.19 -15.99 -24.46
N ARG A 9 11.97 -16.19 -25.53
CA ARG A 9 12.94 -17.26 -25.71
C ARG A 9 14.22 -16.95 -24.92
N ASN A 10 14.59 -17.89 -24.05
CA ASN A 10 15.84 -17.97 -23.28
C ASN A 10 17.09 -17.59 -24.10
N SER A 11 17.84 -16.59 -23.63
CA SER A 11 19.28 -16.45 -23.91
C SER A 11 20.07 -16.88 -22.67
N LYS A 12 20.68 -18.07 -22.75
CA LYS A 12 21.69 -18.52 -21.80
C LYS A 12 22.93 -17.62 -21.93
N THR A 13 23.33 -16.96 -20.86
CA THR A 13 24.69 -16.43 -20.68
C THR A 13 25.36 -17.24 -19.56
N PRO A 14 26.63 -17.66 -19.71
CA PRO A 14 27.28 -18.55 -18.76
C PRO A 14 27.79 -17.80 -17.52
N ALA A 15 27.90 -18.60 -16.46
CA ALA A 15 28.32 -18.28 -15.12
C ALA A 15 29.59 -17.42 -15.02
N ALA A 16 29.48 -16.31 -14.28
CA ALA A 16 30.56 -15.74 -13.49
C ALA A 16 30.17 -15.93 -12.01
N SER A 17 30.74 -16.95 -11.38
CA SER A 17 30.63 -17.23 -9.96
C SER A 17 31.39 -16.17 -9.17
N ALA A 18 30.75 -15.03 -8.91
CA ALA A 18 31.10 -14.19 -7.79
C ALA A 18 30.34 -14.74 -6.58
N SER A 19 31.05 -15.43 -5.69
CA SER A 19 30.57 -15.70 -4.34
C SER A 19 30.46 -14.37 -3.61
N THR A 20 29.36 -13.66 -3.83
CA THR A 20 28.93 -12.59 -2.92
C THR A 20 28.83 -13.24 -1.54
N PRO A 21 29.54 -12.71 -0.52
CA PRO A 21 29.41 -13.22 0.82
C PRO A 21 27.94 -13.06 1.20
N GLY A 22 27.25 -14.20 1.27
CA GLY A 22 25.87 -14.34 1.70
C GLY A 22 25.80 -13.87 3.15
N LEU A 23 25.67 -12.55 3.32
CA LEU A 23 25.26 -11.96 4.56
C LEU A 23 23.78 -12.30 4.66
N ASP A 24 23.52 -13.49 5.20
CA ASP A 24 22.22 -14.03 5.55
C ASP A 24 21.61 -13.12 6.62
N ASN A 25 21.20 -11.93 6.19
CA ASN A 25 20.48 -10.97 6.99
C ASN A 25 19.05 -11.51 7.09
N HIS A 26 18.89 -12.61 7.81
CA HIS A 26 17.61 -13.11 8.30
C HIS A 26 17.01 -11.99 9.14
N ILE A 27 16.20 -11.14 8.51
CA ILE A 27 15.49 -10.10 9.23
C ILE A 27 14.44 -10.80 10.07
N PRO A 28 14.47 -10.65 11.39
CA PRO A 28 13.47 -11.27 12.24
C PRO A 28 12.10 -10.69 11.91
N ILE A 29 11.08 -11.55 11.80
CA ILE A 29 9.70 -11.17 11.48
C ILE A 29 9.17 -10.02 12.34
N ARG A 30 9.62 -9.94 13.60
CA ARG A 30 9.29 -8.85 14.54
C ARG A 30 9.77 -7.48 14.05
N ARG A 31 10.98 -7.40 13.49
CA ARG A 31 11.53 -6.15 12.94
C ARG A 31 10.74 -5.72 11.72
N ALA A 32 10.44 -6.68 10.85
CA ALA A 32 9.69 -6.47 9.62
C ALA A 32 8.24 -5.98 9.91
N LEU A 33 7.58 -6.56 10.91
CA LEU A 33 6.28 -6.09 11.41
C LEU A 33 6.36 -4.68 12.01
N LYS A 34 7.41 -4.38 12.79
CA LYS A 34 7.63 -3.06 13.38
C LYS A 34 7.78 -1.99 12.30
N GLU A 35 8.53 -2.28 11.24
CA GLU A 35 8.67 -1.39 10.08
C GLU A 35 7.30 -1.12 9.43
N ASN A 36 6.45 -2.13 9.29
CA ASN A 36 5.09 -1.96 8.79
C ASN A 36 4.21 -1.11 9.72
N THR A 37 4.30 -1.31 11.04
CA THR A 37 3.58 -0.48 12.00
C THR A 37 4.00 0.98 11.95
N VAL A 38 5.31 1.25 11.90
CA VAL A 38 5.84 2.62 11.78
C VAL A 38 5.34 3.28 10.51
N LYS A 39 5.27 2.55 9.39
CA LYS A 39 4.70 3.04 8.12
C LYS A 39 3.27 3.57 8.31
N HIS A 40 2.38 2.79 8.93
CA HIS A 40 0.99 3.20 9.16
C HIS A 40 0.87 4.39 10.13
N VAL A 41 1.66 4.40 11.22
CA VAL A 41 1.69 5.54 12.14
C VAL A 41 2.11 6.81 11.41
N LEU A 42 3.11 6.71 10.52
CA LEU A 42 3.58 7.84 9.73
C LEU A 42 2.51 8.33 8.76
N VAL A 43 1.79 7.44 8.08
CA VAL A 43 0.65 7.81 7.22
C VAL A 43 -0.39 8.60 8.01
N VAL A 44 -0.81 8.11 9.18
CA VAL A 44 -1.80 8.79 10.02
C VAL A 44 -1.29 10.16 10.49
N MET A 45 -0.03 10.25 10.93
CA MET A 45 0.57 11.51 11.35
C MET A 45 0.60 12.55 10.22
N VAL A 46 1.01 12.15 9.01
CA VAL A 46 1.01 13.05 7.85
C VAL A 46 -0.41 13.49 7.52
N SER A 47 -1.37 12.57 7.51
CA SER A 47 -2.79 12.91 7.26
C SER A 47 -3.35 13.90 8.27
N LEU A 48 -3.00 13.77 9.56
CA LEU A 48 -3.42 14.71 10.61
C LEU A 48 -2.79 16.10 10.44
N VAL A 49 -1.51 16.18 10.07
CA VAL A 49 -0.83 17.46 9.81
C VAL A 49 -1.47 18.18 8.62
N VAL A 50 -1.85 17.44 7.58
CA VAL A 50 -2.43 18.00 6.35
C VAL A 50 -3.92 18.33 6.49
N TYR A 51 -4.61 17.81 7.53
CA TYR A 51 -6.04 18.00 7.76
C TYR A 51 -6.50 19.46 7.66
N GLY A 52 -5.87 20.35 8.44
CA GLY A 52 -6.26 21.77 8.48
C GLY A 52 -6.08 22.47 7.13
N SER A 53 -5.02 22.12 6.39
CA SER A 53 -4.77 22.64 5.04
C SER A 53 -5.82 22.17 4.04
N LEU A 54 -6.22 20.89 4.10
CA LEU A 54 -7.28 20.34 3.26
C LEU A 54 -8.63 20.98 3.56
N GLU A 55 -9.01 21.10 4.84
CA GLU A 55 -10.27 21.74 5.24
C GLU A 55 -10.33 23.19 4.74
N ALA A 56 -9.27 23.96 4.96
CA ALA A 56 -9.20 25.34 4.48
C ALA A 56 -9.20 25.44 2.95
N ALA A 57 -8.66 24.46 2.24
CA ALA A 57 -8.70 24.42 0.78
C ALA A 57 -10.11 24.12 0.25
N LEU A 58 -10.80 23.13 0.82
CA LEU A 58 -12.16 22.75 0.43
C LEU A 58 -13.16 23.88 0.69
N VAL A 59 -13.06 24.54 1.85
CA VAL A 59 -13.93 25.68 2.18
C VAL A 59 -13.70 26.86 1.23
N ARG A 60 -12.44 27.16 0.89
CA ARG A 60 -12.08 28.25 -0.04
C ARG A 60 -12.47 27.98 -1.48
N ALA A 61 -12.45 26.72 -1.91
CA ALA A 61 -12.76 26.35 -3.28
C ALA A 61 -14.21 26.67 -3.68
N ARG A 62 -15.10 27.04 -2.73
CA ARG A 62 -16.52 27.36 -2.97
C ARG A 62 -17.14 26.40 -4.00
N ILE A 63 -16.89 25.11 -3.80
CA ILE A 63 -17.27 24.08 -4.78
C ILE A 63 -18.79 24.13 -4.88
N GLY A 64 -19.31 24.78 -5.92
CA GLY A 64 -20.75 24.95 -6.12
C GLY A 64 -21.48 23.62 -6.26
N ASN A 65 -20.73 22.55 -6.56
CA ASN A 65 -21.22 21.19 -6.65
C ASN A 65 -20.32 20.21 -5.85
N ILE A 66 -20.35 20.29 -4.51
CA ILE A 66 -19.60 19.35 -3.64
C ILE A 66 -19.94 17.89 -3.97
N GLY A 67 -21.17 17.60 -4.42
CA GLY A 67 -21.57 16.25 -4.83
C GLY A 67 -20.71 15.67 -5.97
N ASP A 68 -20.46 16.45 -7.02
CA ASP A 68 -19.61 16.02 -8.15
C ASP A 68 -18.17 15.80 -7.68
N PHE A 69 -17.65 16.70 -6.83
CA PHE A 69 -16.33 16.56 -6.25
C PHE A 69 -16.20 15.28 -5.41
N LEU A 70 -17.16 14.99 -4.54
CA LEU A 70 -17.19 13.75 -3.76
C LEU A 70 -17.27 12.51 -4.64
N THR A 71 -17.97 12.59 -5.77
CA THR A 71 -18.04 11.51 -6.76
C THR A 71 -16.69 11.26 -7.42
N ILE A 72 -15.98 12.32 -7.79
CA ILE A 72 -14.63 12.20 -8.36
C ILE A 72 -13.66 11.59 -7.32
N ILE A 73 -13.72 12.06 -6.08
CA ILE A 73 -12.89 11.53 -4.99
C ILE A 73 -13.18 10.05 -4.72
N SER A 74 -14.44 9.61 -4.77
CA SER A 74 -14.78 8.21 -4.55
C SER A 74 -14.24 7.30 -5.65
N ILE A 75 -14.24 7.75 -6.91
CA ILE A 75 -13.62 7.03 -8.04
C ILE A 75 -12.12 6.90 -7.79
N PHE A 76 -11.43 8.00 -7.48
CA PHE A 76 -10.00 7.97 -7.18
C PHE A 76 -9.67 7.07 -5.99
N LEU A 77 -10.52 7.08 -4.95
CA LEU A 77 -10.33 6.23 -3.78
C LEU A 77 -10.41 4.75 -4.16
N VAL A 78 -11.42 4.35 -4.92
CA VAL A 78 -11.57 2.98 -5.41
C VAL A 78 -10.38 2.58 -6.29
N THR A 79 -9.94 3.44 -7.21
CA THR A 79 -8.75 3.19 -8.03
C THR A 79 -7.49 3.03 -7.19
N ALA A 80 -7.29 3.88 -6.18
CA ALA A 80 -6.13 3.78 -5.28
C ALA A 80 -6.17 2.48 -4.46
N CYS A 81 -7.36 2.05 -4.00
CA CYS A 81 -7.52 0.76 -3.34
C CYS A 81 -7.15 -0.41 -4.25
N PHE A 82 -7.61 -0.40 -5.51
CA PHE A 82 -7.24 -1.43 -6.49
C PHE A 82 -5.74 -1.43 -6.79
N ALA A 83 -5.13 -0.27 -6.93
CA ALA A 83 -3.68 -0.15 -7.12
C ALA A 83 -2.91 -0.69 -5.91
N ASN A 84 -3.37 -0.40 -4.69
CA ASN A 84 -2.79 -0.92 -3.46
C ASN A 84 -2.91 -2.45 -3.36
N PHE A 85 -4.06 -3.03 -3.72
CA PHE A 85 -4.25 -4.49 -3.73
C PHE A 85 -3.51 -5.19 -4.86
N ALA A 86 -3.37 -4.53 -6.03
CA ALA A 86 -2.59 -5.05 -7.14
C ALA A 86 -1.08 -5.01 -6.86
N SER A 87 -0.62 -4.05 -6.06
CA SER A 87 0.75 -3.94 -5.55
C SER A 87 1.01 -4.96 -4.44
N SER A 88 0.74 -6.24 -4.69
CA SER A 88 1.06 -7.32 -3.74
C SER A 88 2.56 -7.58 -3.69
N TYR A 89 3.06 -7.87 -2.49
CA TYR A 89 4.44 -8.29 -2.26
C TYR A 89 4.79 -9.61 -2.96
N GLU A 90 3.80 -10.36 -3.47
CA GLU A 90 3.96 -11.67 -4.12
C GLU A 90 4.84 -11.62 -5.40
N ILE A 91 4.87 -10.48 -6.09
CA ILE A 91 5.62 -10.31 -7.34
C ILE A 91 7.06 -9.83 -7.06
N THR A 92 7.33 -9.34 -5.85
CA THR A 92 8.60 -8.66 -5.55
C THR A 92 9.57 -9.64 -4.90
N ASP A 93 10.77 -9.79 -5.46
CA ASP A 93 11.81 -10.56 -4.79
C ASP A 93 12.32 -9.78 -3.56
N LEU A 94 11.85 -10.19 -2.38
CA LEU A 94 12.23 -9.61 -1.09
C LEU A 94 13.65 -10.03 -0.63
N SER A 95 14.38 -10.80 -1.44
CA SER A 95 15.79 -11.12 -1.20
C SER A 95 16.66 -9.86 -1.32
N GLU A 96 16.36 -8.99 -2.28
CA GLU A 96 17.08 -7.74 -2.49
C GLU A 96 16.54 -6.62 -1.59
N ASN A 97 17.43 -6.04 -0.79
CA ASN A 97 17.08 -4.94 0.12
C ASN A 97 16.48 -3.74 -0.62
N TRP A 98 16.97 -3.44 -1.82
CA TRP A 98 16.47 -2.34 -2.64
C TRP A 98 15.03 -2.56 -3.13
N MET A 99 14.72 -3.74 -3.66
CA MET A 99 13.36 -4.09 -4.09
C MET A 99 12.38 -4.05 -2.92
N ARG A 100 12.80 -4.52 -1.74
CA ARG A 100 11.98 -4.41 -0.52
C ARG A 100 11.69 -2.96 -0.13
N ILE A 101 12.70 -2.09 -0.12
CA ILE A 101 12.52 -0.67 0.21
C ILE A 101 11.58 -0.01 -0.79
N LEU A 102 11.75 -0.29 -2.08
CA LEU A 102 10.91 0.26 -3.14
C LEU A 102 9.45 -0.18 -2.99
N SER A 103 9.22 -1.46 -2.68
CA SER A 103 7.88 -2.01 -2.43
C SER A 103 7.23 -1.41 -1.18
N GLN A 104 7.99 -1.24 -0.10
CA GLN A 104 7.52 -0.55 1.11
C GLN A 104 7.18 0.91 0.84
N ALA A 105 8.00 1.62 0.06
CA ALA A 105 7.74 3.00 -0.34
C ALA A 105 6.49 3.10 -1.23
N ALA A 106 6.31 2.19 -2.19
CA ALA A 106 5.13 2.16 -3.05
C ALA A 106 3.83 1.95 -2.23
N SER A 107 3.81 0.93 -1.35
CA SER A 107 2.69 0.68 -0.44
C SER A 107 2.44 1.90 0.47
N PHE A 108 3.50 2.53 0.99
CA PHE A 108 3.37 3.77 1.78
C PHE A 108 2.67 4.88 0.99
N PHE A 109 3.06 5.15 -0.26
CA PHE A 109 2.43 6.19 -1.07
C PHE A 109 0.97 5.87 -1.39
N PHE A 110 0.63 4.61 -1.72
CA PHE A 110 -0.76 4.23 -1.95
C PHE A 110 -1.61 4.41 -0.68
N LEU A 111 -1.11 3.95 0.47
CA LEU A 111 -1.78 4.14 1.76
C LEU A 111 -1.96 5.61 2.10
N LEU A 112 -0.96 6.45 1.82
CA LEU A 112 -1.03 7.89 2.04
C LEU A 112 -2.10 8.53 1.14
N VAL A 113 -2.12 8.20 -0.15
CA VAL A 113 -3.14 8.69 -1.08
C VAL A 113 -4.54 8.26 -0.64
N ILE A 114 -4.73 6.99 -0.29
CA ILE A 114 -6.00 6.47 0.24
C ILE A 114 -6.43 7.25 1.48
N SER A 115 -5.51 7.46 2.43
CA SER A 115 -5.79 8.19 3.68
C SER A 115 -6.21 9.63 3.41
N LEU A 116 -5.51 10.33 2.53
CA LEU A 116 -5.83 11.72 2.15
C LEU A 116 -7.15 11.83 1.38
N LEU A 117 -7.46 10.87 0.49
CA LEU A 117 -8.74 10.81 -0.22
C LEU A 117 -9.90 10.56 0.75
N LEU A 118 -9.74 9.62 1.68
CA LEU A 118 -10.72 9.37 2.75
C LEU A 118 -10.95 10.60 3.62
N LEU A 119 -9.86 11.27 4.02
CA LEU A 119 -9.93 12.48 4.83
C LEU A 119 -10.65 13.61 4.08
N THR A 120 -10.32 13.79 2.81
CA THR A 120 -10.96 14.77 1.91
C THR A 120 -12.46 14.48 1.76
N MET A 121 -12.83 13.21 1.60
CA MET A 121 -14.23 12.77 1.51
C MET A 121 -14.98 13.07 2.81
N ILE A 122 -14.41 12.75 3.96
CA ILE A 122 -15.01 13.04 5.28
C ILE A 122 -15.23 14.54 5.47
N ILE A 123 -14.23 15.37 5.13
CA ILE A 123 -14.35 16.84 5.22
C ILE A 123 -15.46 17.32 4.29
N GLY A 124 -15.50 16.86 3.04
CA GLY A 124 -16.54 17.25 2.08
C GLY A 124 -17.94 16.85 2.54
N ILE A 125 -18.10 15.66 3.12
CA ILE A 125 -19.37 15.19 3.69
C ILE A 125 -19.76 16.01 4.92
N ARG A 126 -18.82 16.38 5.79
CA ARG A 126 -19.09 17.26 6.93
C ARG A 126 -19.69 18.60 6.49
N ILE A 127 -19.16 19.16 5.40
CA ILE A 127 -19.57 20.46 4.86
C ILE A 127 -20.94 20.36 4.14
N ALA A 128 -21.13 19.37 3.27
CA ALA A 128 -22.34 19.27 2.44
C ALA A 128 -23.51 18.50 3.10
N TYR A 129 -23.20 17.50 3.94
CA TYR A 129 -24.16 16.53 4.47
C TYR A 129 -23.90 16.24 5.95
N SER A 130 -24.00 17.27 6.81
CA SER A 130 -23.70 17.17 8.25
C SER A 130 -24.38 16.00 8.97
N ARG A 131 -25.62 15.65 8.58
CA ARG A 131 -26.37 14.51 9.14
C ARG A 131 -25.76 13.14 8.85
N LEU A 132 -24.97 13.03 7.77
CA LEU A 132 -24.32 11.78 7.37
C LEU A 132 -22.86 11.69 7.83
N TYR A 133 -22.35 12.75 8.47
CA TYR A 133 -20.94 12.84 8.87
C TYR A 133 -20.51 11.68 9.78
N ASP A 134 -21.24 11.42 10.86
CA ASP A 134 -20.84 10.40 11.84
C ASP A 134 -20.82 8.99 11.22
N ILE A 135 -21.84 8.68 10.42
CA ILE A 135 -21.95 7.40 9.71
C ILE A 135 -20.79 7.27 8.70
N SER A 136 -20.53 8.32 7.91
CA SER A 136 -19.42 8.31 6.97
C SER A 136 -18.07 8.18 7.66
N LEU A 137 -17.87 8.85 8.80
CA LEU A 137 -16.65 8.76 9.59
C LEU A 137 -16.40 7.32 10.04
N ILE A 138 -17.42 6.64 10.58
CA ILE A 138 -17.33 5.25 11.02
C ILE A 138 -16.94 4.34 9.85
N PHE A 139 -17.62 4.46 8.71
CA PHE A 139 -17.30 3.65 7.53
C PHE A 139 -15.91 3.93 6.96
N SER A 140 -15.48 5.20 6.95
CA SER A 140 -14.13 5.59 6.52
C SER A 140 -13.05 5.02 7.44
N VAL A 141 -13.26 5.05 8.76
CA VAL A 141 -12.36 4.41 9.73
C VAL A 141 -12.32 2.91 9.52
N LEU A 142 -13.47 2.26 9.35
CA LEU A 142 -13.55 0.82 9.14
C LEU A 142 -12.87 0.40 7.82
N LEU A 143 -13.03 1.19 6.75
CA LEU A 143 -12.37 0.95 5.47
C LEU A 143 -10.85 1.10 5.62
N TYR A 144 -10.38 2.15 6.29
CA TYR A 144 -8.95 2.34 6.53
C TYR A 144 -8.36 1.19 7.35
N LEU A 145 -9.04 0.77 8.43
CA LEU A 145 -8.64 -0.40 9.23
C LEU A 145 -8.58 -1.68 8.39
N GLY A 146 -9.56 -1.91 7.52
CA GLY A 146 -9.56 -3.06 6.60
C GLY A 146 -8.35 -3.07 5.67
N ILE A 147 -7.98 -1.91 5.12
CA ILE A 147 -6.81 -1.76 4.24
C ILE A 147 -5.50 -1.99 5.02
N VAL A 148 -5.39 -1.45 6.24
CA VAL A 148 -4.24 -1.69 7.11
C VAL A 148 -4.10 -3.19 7.42
N LEU A 149 -5.19 -3.84 7.81
CA LEU A 149 -5.18 -5.27 8.15
C LEU A 149 -4.82 -6.13 6.94
N TYR A 150 -5.29 -5.75 5.75
CA TYR A 150 -4.92 -6.40 4.50
C TYR A 150 -3.42 -6.28 4.21
N ASP A 151 -2.83 -5.09 4.37
CA ASP A 151 -1.39 -4.87 4.17
C ASP A 151 -0.54 -5.73 5.12
N TYR A 152 -0.92 -5.83 6.41
CA TYR A 152 -0.28 -6.75 7.35
C TYR A 152 -0.41 -8.22 6.93
N TRP A 153 -1.60 -8.63 6.48
CA TRP A 153 -1.84 -10.00 6.05
C TRP A 153 -1.03 -10.36 4.81
N ASP A 154 -0.99 -9.49 3.80
CA ASP A 154 -0.21 -9.70 2.57
C ASP A 154 1.29 -9.81 2.88
N PHE A 155 1.78 -8.94 3.77
CA PHE A 155 3.16 -8.97 4.24
C PHE A 155 3.53 -10.27 4.96
N LEU A 156 2.70 -10.71 5.91
CA LEU A 156 2.90 -11.97 6.65
C LEU A 156 2.86 -13.19 5.74
N ARG A 157 1.95 -13.20 4.76
CA ARG A 157 1.82 -14.27 3.77
C ARG A 157 3.09 -14.41 2.93
N CYS A 158 3.71 -13.30 2.55
CA CYS A 158 4.96 -13.31 1.79
C CYS A 158 6.14 -13.81 2.62
N PHE A 159 6.26 -13.38 3.88
CA PHE A 159 7.28 -13.88 4.80
C PHE A 159 7.18 -15.40 5.02
N ALA A 160 5.98 -15.93 5.29
CA ALA A 160 5.76 -17.35 5.55
C ALA A 160 6.04 -18.28 4.34
N ARG A 161 6.13 -17.73 3.12
CA ARG A 161 6.53 -18.47 1.93
C ARG A 161 8.05 -18.53 1.76
N ARG A 162 8.74 -17.44 2.09
CA ARG A 162 10.21 -17.36 2.09
C ARG A 162 10.83 -18.41 3.02
N ASP A 163 10.30 -18.50 4.25
CA ASP A 163 10.80 -19.47 5.24
C ASP A 163 10.66 -20.92 4.74
N ARG A 164 9.60 -21.21 3.98
CA ARG A 164 9.40 -22.54 3.37
C ARG A 164 10.40 -22.82 2.25
N GLN A 165 10.68 -21.86 1.38
CA GLN A 165 11.66 -22.04 0.31
C GLN A 165 13.07 -22.31 0.84
N GLY A 166 13.53 -21.56 1.85
CA GLY A 166 14.84 -21.80 2.47
C GLY A 166 14.99 -23.21 3.07
N SER A 167 13.92 -23.74 3.68
CA SER A 167 13.95 -25.10 4.25
C SER A 167 14.06 -26.22 3.19
N PHE A 168 13.61 -25.99 1.96
CA PHE A 168 13.73 -26.98 0.88
C PHE A 168 15.13 -27.05 0.28
N GLU A 169 15.84 -25.92 0.20
CA GLU A 169 17.20 -25.90 -0.34
C GLU A 169 18.20 -26.54 0.61
N SER A 170 18.06 -26.32 1.92
CA SER A 170 18.91 -26.94 2.94
C SER A 170 18.81 -28.47 2.98
N LYS A 171 17.71 -29.08 2.53
CA LYS A 171 17.55 -30.55 2.48
C LYS A 171 18.14 -31.21 1.23
N LYS A 172 18.53 -30.42 0.22
CA LYS A 172 19.13 -30.94 -1.02
C LYS A 172 20.66 -30.98 -0.98
N GLN A 173 21.27 -30.37 0.03
CA GLN A 173 22.70 -30.44 0.33
C GLN A 173 22.97 -31.56 1.33
#